data_AF-A0A961JLI3-F1
#
_entry.id   AF-A0A961JLI3-F1
#
_cell.length_a   1.000
_cell.length_b   1.000
_cell.length_c   1.000
_cell.angle_alpha   90.00
_cell.angle_beta   90.00
_cell.angle_gamma   90.00
#
_symmetry.space_group_name_H-M   'P 1'
#
loop_
_entity.id
_entity.type
_entity.pdbx_description
1 polymer ?
#
loop_
_entity_poly.entity_id
_entity_poly.type
_entity_poly.pdbx_seq_one_letter_code
_entity_poly.pdbx_strand_id
1 'polypeptide(L)' 'MTSAAVLQSLAGMIASGGIEVVDCTGVLGPETPLLKLPPELAKDTPPIKIHKISEYDQDGPFWAWNW' A
#
# COMPACT_ATOMS: atom_id res chain seq x y z
N MET A 1 -11.81 -31.58 -9.27
CA MET A 1 -11.74 -30.22 -9.84
C MET A 1 -10.33 -29.95 -10.30
N THR A 2 -10.14 -29.33 -11.47
CA THR A 2 -8.81 -28.86 -11.91
C THR A 2 -8.50 -27.53 -11.23
N SER A 3 -7.21 -27.18 -11.12
CA SER A 3 -6.78 -25.85 -10.65
C SER A 3 -7.37 -24.72 -11.50
N ALA A 4 -7.45 -24.92 -12.82
CA ALA A 4 -8.04 -23.95 -13.75
C ALA A 4 -9.52 -23.65 -13.44
N ALA A 5 -10.33 -24.69 -13.15
CA ALA A 5 -11.74 -24.50 -12.82
C ALA A 5 -11.96 -23.74 -11.51
N VAL A 6 -11.07 -23.93 -10.52
CA VAL A 6 -11.10 -23.21 -9.24
C VAL A 6 -10.80 -21.72 -9.46
N LEU A 7 -9.74 -21.39 -10.19
CA LEU A 7 -9.38 -20.00 -10.47
C LEU A 7 -10.44 -19.28 -11.30
N GLN A 8 -11.05 -19.97 -12.27
CA GLN A 8 -12.15 -19.41 -13.05
C GLN A 8 -13.37 -19.07 -12.18
N SER A 9 -13.72 -19.95 -11.23
CA SER A 9 -14.82 -19.72 -10.30
C SER A 9 -14.53 -18.58 -9.34
N LEU A 10 -13.30 -18.51 -8.81
CA LEU A 10 -12.84 -17.40 -7.97
C LEU A 10 -12.95 -16.05 -8.69
N ALA A 11 -12.43 -15.97 -9.92
CA ALA A 11 -12.51 -14.74 -10.72
C ALA A 11 -13.96 -14.33 -11.00
N GLY A 12 -14.82 -15.30 -11.33
CA GLY A 12 -16.25 -15.06 -11.55
C GLY A 12 -16.96 -14.53 -10.30
N MET A 13 -16.63 -15.07 -9.11
CA MET A 13 -17.22 -14.62 -7.85
C MET A 13 -16.72 -13.25 -7.40
N ILE A 14 -15.47 -12.90 -7.65
CA ILE A 14 -14.97 -11.54 -7.40
C ILE A 14 -15.69 -10.55 -8.34
N ALA A 15 -15.77 -10.86 -9.63
CA ALA A 15 -16.40 -9.98 -10.62
C ALA A 15 -17.91 -9.77 -10.40
N SER A 16 -18.60 -10.80 -9.90
CA SER A 16 -20.03 -10.73 -9.60
C SER A 16 -20.37 -10.14 -8.23
N GLY A 17 -19.38 -9.95 -7.35
CA GLY A 17 -19.57 -9.55 -5.96
C GLY A 17 -19.98 -10.69 -5.01
N GLY A 18 -19.95 -11.95 -5.47
CA GLY A 18 -20.11 -13.12 -4.60
C GLY A 18 -18.95 -13.34 -3.62
N ILE A 19 -17.80 -12.71 -3.89
CA ILE A 19 -16.67 -12.56 -2.97
C ILE A 19 -16.36 -11.07 -2.83
N GLU A 20 -16.29 -10.60 -1.59
CA GLU A 20 -15.88 -9.24 -1.25
C GLU A 20 -14.37 -9.13 -1.09
N VAL A 21 -13.80 -8.03 -1.57
CA VAL A 21 -12.40 -7.65 -1.34
C VAL A 21 -12.38 -6.57 -0.27
N VAL A 22 -11.86 -6.90 0.91
CA VAL A 22 -11.75 -5.96 2.04
C VAL A 22 -10.31 -5.45 2.14
N ASP A 23 -10.16 -4.13 2.13
CA ASP A 23 -8.87 -3.49 2.38
C ASP A 23 -8.59 -3.44 3.89
N CYS A 24 -7.55 -4.16 4.31
CA CYS A 24 -7.08 -4.21 5.70
C CYS A 24 -5.79 -3.39 5.90
N THR A 25 -5.50 -2.44 5.01
CA THR A 25 -4.30 -1.60 5.09
C THR A 25 -4.52 -0.32 5.88
N GLY A 26 -3.45 0.19 6.49
CA GLY A 26 -3.39 1.55 7.03
C GLY A 26 -2.71 2.48 6.04
N VAL A 27 -3.16 3.73 5.94
CA VAL A 27 -2.52 4.73 5.06
C VAL A 27 -1.09 4.99 5.54
N LEU A 28 -0.13 4.77 4.64
CA LEU A 28 1.28 4.99 4.92
C LEU A 28 1.64 6.47 4.68
N GLY A 29 2.22 7.12 5.67
CA GLY A 29 2.63 8.52 5.58
C GLY A 29 3.28 9.03 6.87
N PRO A 30 3.59 10.34 6.95
CA PRO A 30 4.28 10.92 8.10
C PRO A 30 3.59 10.69 9.45
N GLU A 31 2.26 10.54 9.44
CA GLU A 31 1.44 10.30 10.62
C GLU A 31 1.28 8.80 10.95
N THR A 32 1.91 7.89 10.19
CA THR A 32 1.85 6.46 10.49
C THR A 32 2.46 6.22 11.88
N PRO A 33 1.70 5.66 12.83
CA PRO A 33 2.23 5.38 14.16
C PRO A 33 3.33 4.34 14.08
N LEU A 34 4.47 4.65 14.69
CA LEU A 34 5.63 3.77 14.70
C LEU A 34 5.80 3.09 16.05
N LEU A 35 6.27 1.85 16.01
CA LEU A 35 6.63 1.11 17.21
C LEU A 35 7.80 1.82 17.92
N LYS A 36 7.62 2.12 19.20
CA LYS A 36 8.69 2.60 20.07
C LYS A 36 9.17 1.48 20.97
N LEU A 37 10.49 1.38 21.08
CA LEU A 37 11.15 0.43 21.97
C LEU A 37 11.78 1.20 23.14
N PRO A 38 12.08 0.53 24.27
CA PRO A 38 12.86 1.14 25.33
C PRO A 38 14.20 1.71 24.80
N PRO A 39 14.60 2.92 25.23
CA PRO A 39 15.74 3.65 24.67
C PRO A 39 17.09 2.94 24.87
N GLU A 40 17.18 2.04 25.84
CA GLU A 40 18.35 1.19 26.08
C GLU A 40 18.47 0.03 25.08
N LEU A 41 17.37 -0.35 24.42
CA LEU A 41 17.32 -1.48 23.47
C LEU A 41 17.50 -1.04 22.02
N ALA A 42 17.00 0.15 21.65
CA ALA A 42 17.07 0.63 20.27
C ALA A 42 16.94 2.14 20.14
N LYS A 43 17.36 2.65 18.98
CA LYS A 43 16.99 3.99 18.52
C LYS A 43 15.61 3.95 17.87
N ASP A 44 14.82 4.99 18.10
CA ASP A 44 13.50 5.14 17.50
C ASP A 44 13.59 5.05 15.97
N THR A 45 12.65 4.29 15.38
CA THR A 45 12.44 4.29 13.94
C THR A 45 12.04 5.70 13.49
N PRO A 46 12.70 6.27 12.46
CA PRO A 46 12.34 7.59 11.97
C PRO A 46 10.94 7.57 11.33
N PRO A 47 10.18 8.69 11.39
CA PRO A 47 8.92 8.83 10.67
C PRO A 47 9.06 8.54 9.19
N ILE A 48 8.00 7.97 8.60
CA ILE A 48 7.91 7.79 7.15
C ILE A 48 7.98 9.16 6.49
N LYS A 49 8.79 9.28 5.45
CA LYS A 49 8.88 10.48 4.62
C LYS A 49 8.54 10.11 3.20
N ILE A 50 7.78 10.98 2.56
CA ILE A 50 7.44 10.90 1.15
C ILE A 50 8.15 12.05 0.48
N HIS A 51 9.07 11.74 -0.43
CA HIS A 51 9.85 12.75 -1.13
C HIS A 51 9.29 12.95 -2.53
N LYS A 52 8.67 14.12 -2.74
CA LYS A 52 8.14 14.48 -4.06
C LYS A 52 9.27 14.65 -5.06
N ILE A 53 9.11 14.02 -6.22
CA ILE A 53 10.01 14.15 -7.38
C ILE A 53 9.39 15.10 -8.40
N SER A 54 8.12 14.88 -8.71
CA SER A 54 7.35 15.71 -9.64
C SER A 54 5.88 15.70 -9.28
N GLU A 55 5.17 16.75 -9.69
CA GLU A 55 3.71 16.81 -9.64
C GLU A 55 3.16 17.64 -10.80
N TYR A 56 3.21 17.05 -12.01
CA TYR A 56 2.73 17.71 -13.24
C TYR A 56 3.40 19.07 -13.49
N ASP A 57 4.69 19.14 -13.17
CA ASP A 57 5.52 20.33 -13.21
C ASP A 57 6.67 20.16 -14.23
N GLN A 58 7.67 21.03 -14.18
CA GLN A 58 8.84 20.96 -15.08
C GLN A 58 9.69 19.69 -14.85
N ASP A 59 9.65 19.12 -13.64
CA ASP A 59 10.43 17.93 -13.27
C ASP A 59 9.68 16.64 -13.62
N GLY A 60 8.39 16.72 -13.95
CA GLY A 60 7.58 15.64 -14.51
C GLY A 60 6.25 16.14 -15.08
N PRO A 61 6.21 16.55 -16.37
CA PRO A 61 5.06 17.27 -16.94
C PRO A 61 3.80 16.41 -17.12
N PHE A 62 3.93 15.09 -17.06
CA PHE A 62 2.83 14.16 -17.35
C PHE A 62 2.52 13.20 -16.19
N TRP A 63 3.21 13.30 -15.05
CA TRP A 63 2.98 12.42 -13.90
C TRP A 63 3.35 13.07 -12.57
N ALA A 64 2.68 12.61 -11.52
CA ALA A 64 3.12 12.80 -10.14
C ALA A 64 3.93 11.58 -9.70
N TRP A 65 5.06 11.81 -9.03
CA TRP A 65 5.91 10.73 -8.55
C TRP A 65 6.60 11.09 -7.23
N ASN A 66 6.73 10.10 -6.35
CA ASN A 66 7.38 10.23 -5.06
C ASN A 66 8.37 9.06 -4.85
N TRP A 67 9.40 9.25 -4.04
CA TRP A 67 10.28 8.19 -3.54
C TRP A 67 10.39 8.20 -2.02
#